data_AF-A0AAV6SHP6-F1
#
_entry.id   AF-A0AAV6SHP6-F1
#
_cell.length_a   1.000
_cell.length_b   1.000
_cell.length_c   1.000
_cell.angle_alpha   90.00
_cell.angle_beta   90.00
_cell.angle_gamma   90.00
#
_symmetry.space_group_name_H-M   'P 1'
#
loop_
_entity.id
_entity.type
_entity.pdbx_description
1 polymer ?
#
loop_
_entity_poly.entity_id
_entity_poly.type
_entity_poly.pdbx_seq_one_letter_code
_entity_poly.pdbx_strand_id
1 'polypeptide(L)'
;MKAGSADGFLFLRIMFALLLLLLFCATADCTQKRDWCGPEVAALKRSIKKLENKLLIGTWQVEHLQMHKYFHPFQLKSVVSDPDPDKDSAVDHSNISGALDASNRTSLPPAGNVIVYDRDCSELFERLRSPSGFYRIRPKSHQEPFLVYCDMEDGGGWTVFQRRRHGKVDFNRDWVAYRDGFGDFKLWNDEFWLGNEQMYSLLSDGKNLVKIDLMDWGGQRSYAFYENFRISDENDKYRLHYGQYSGKAGDALTGGGGMVEQWSACLSGMQFSTSDQDNDRYLQGSCAQENKAGWWFNRCHAANLNGKFYRKGKYKHQYDNGVVWGTWRGVWYSLRHTAMKVRPLVFLDAMGSGAGGI
;
A
#
# COMPACT_ATOMS: atom_id res chain seq x y z
N MET A 1 -73.85 11.57 62.50
CA MET A 1 -72.59 10.82 62.66
C MET A 1 -72.44 9.86 61.50
N LYS A 2 -71.20 9.75 60.98
CA LYS A 2 -70.71 8.88 59.90
C LYS A 2 -71.07 9.27 58.46
N ALA A 3 -70.32 10.27 57.99
CA ALA A 3 -69.83 10.34 56.62
C ALA A 3 -68.80 9.22 56.37
N GLY A 4 -68.68 8.76 55.11
CA GLY A 4 -67.56 7.94 54.66
C GLY A 4 -67.96 6.75 53.77
N SER A 5 -68.46 7.00 52.56
CA SER A 5 -68.58 5.96 51.53
C SER A 5 -68.62 6.53 50.10
N ALA A 6 -67.74 7.49 49.81
CA ALA A 6 -67.54 8.01 48.45
C ALA A 6 -66.05 8.13 48.07
N ASP A 7 -65.16 8.30 49.06
CA ASP A 7 -63.72 8.48 48.80
C ASP A 7 -62.98 7.18 48.45
N GLY A 8 -63.45 6.01 48.89
CA GLY A 8 -62.79 4.73 48.62
C GLY A 8 -62.85 4.28 47.15
N PHE A 9 -63.96 4.57 46.46
CA PHE A 9 -64.12 4.22 45.04
C PHE A 9 -63.38 5.19 44.11
N LEU A 10 -63.24 6.45 44.52
CA LEU A 10 -62.45 7.44 43.77
C LEU A 10 -60.95 7.17 43.94
N PHE A 11 -60.50 6.84 45.16
CA PHE A 11 -59.10 6.47 45.42
C PHE A 11 -58.68 5.21 44.66
N LEU A 12 -59.54 4.19 44.60
CA LEU A 12 -59.22 2.94 43.90
C LEU A 12 -59.16 3.13 42.38
N ARG A 13 -60.01 4.02 41.81
CA ARG A 13 -59.96 4.39 40.39
C ARG A 13 -58.75 5.25 40.04
N ILE A 14 -58.36 6.18 40.93
CA ILE A 14 -57.16 7.00 40.76
C ILE A 14 -55.89 6.16 40.92
N MET A 15 -55.85 5.20 41.85
CA MET A 15 -54.74 4.25 41.98
C MET A 15 -54.63 3.33 40.77
N PHE A 16 -55.75 2.82 40.22
CA PHE A 16 -55.71 2.01 38.99
C PHE A 16 -55.27 2.83 37.78
N ALA A 17 -55.72 4.09 37.67
CA ALA A 17 -55.29 5.00 36.62
C ALA A 17 -53.80 5.39 36.75
N LEU A 18 -53.29 5.59 37.97
CA LEU A 18 -51.87 5.84 38.25
C LEU A 18 -51.01 4.58 38.02
N LEU A 19 -51.50 3.38 38.36
CA LEU A 19 -50.82 2.12 38.04
C LEU A 19 -50.81 1.84 36.54
N LEU A 20 -51.89 2.15 35.82
CA LEU A 20 -51.95 2.09 34.36
C LEU A 20 -51.04 3.15 33.73
N LEU A 21 -50.97 4.37 34.26
CA LEU A 21 -50.02 5.41 33.82
C LEU A 21 -48.56 5.05 34.12
N LEU A 22 -48.27 4.34 35.23
CA LEU A 22 -46.93 3.84 35.54
C LEU A 22 -46.55 2.61 34.69
N LEU A 23 -47.52 1.75 34.34
CA LEU A 23 -47.33 0.63 33.40
C LEU A 23 -47.21 1.10 31.94
N PHE A 24 -47.87 2.20 31.56
CA PHE A 24 -47.71 2.86 30.26
C PHE A 24 -46.48 3.79 30.19
N CYS A 25 -46.02 4.37 31.30
CA CYS A 25 -44.74 5.09 31.36
C CYS A 25 -43.51 4.18 31.47
N ALA A 26 -43.67 2.90 31.84
CA ALA A 26 -42.58 1.93 31.89
C ALA A 26 -42.38 1.13 30.59
N THR A 27 -43.17 1.40 29.53
CA THR A 27 -42.95 0.79 28.20
C THR A 27 -43.06 1.76 27.02
N ALA A 28 -43.35 3.05 27.26
CA ALA A 28 -42.97 4.11 26.34
C ALA A 28 -41.52 4.53 26.61
N ASP A 29 -40.57 3.60 26.37
CA ASP A 29 -39.16 3.95 26.40
C ASP A 29 -38.90 4.85 25.20
N CYS A 30 -38.73 6.13 25.52
CA CYS A 30 -38.46 7.23 24.62
C CYS A 30 -37.02 7.09 24.11
N THR A 31 -36.79 6.12 23.22
CA THR A 31 -35.50 5.92 22.52
C THR A 31 -35.56 6.41 21.08
N GLN A 32 -36.46 7.33 20.75
CA GLN A 32 -36.46 8.02 19.46
C GLN A 32 -35.70 9.35 19.54
N LYS A 33 -34.42 9.28 19.92
CA LYS A 33 -33.46 10.37 19.65
C LYS A 33 -32.01 9.88 19.60
N ARG A 34 -31.70 8.92 18.74
CA ARG A 34 -30.32 8.61 18.33
C ARG A 34 -30.35 7.81 17.03
N ASP A 35 -30.60 8.47 15.90
CA ASP A 35 -30.21 7.91 14.58
C ASP A 35 -30.02 8.95 13.47
N TRP A 36 -30.18 10.25 13.75
CA TRP A 36 -29.85 11.30 12.78
C TRP A 36 -28.43 11.84 12.86
N CYS A 37 -27.62 11.39 13.83
CA CYS A 37 -26.25 11.89 13.99
C CYS A 37 -25.18 10.89 13.50
N GLY A 38 -25.54 9.66 13.13
CA GLY A 38 -24.55 8.64 12.70
C GLY A 38 -23.77 9.00 11.43
N PRO A 39 -24.44 9.32 10.31
CA PRO A 39 -23.76 9.62 9.05
C PRO A 39 -23.01 10.95 9.10
N GLU A 40 -23.57 11.97 9.75
CA GLU A 40 -22.96 13.28 9.90
C GLU A 40 -21.75 13.25 10.84
N VAL A 41 -21.83 12.52 11.97
CA VAL A 41 -20.67 12.33 12.86
C VAL A 41 -19.59 11.50 12.18
N ALA A 42 -19.95 10.51 11.36
CA ALA A 42 -18.99 9.76 10.55
C ALA A 42 -18.34 10.63 9.45
N ALA A 43 -19.10 11.51 8.81
CA ALA A 43 -18.57 12.50 7.86
C ALA A 43 -17.65 13.51 8.55
N LEU A 44 -18.04 13.99 9.74
CA LEU A 44 -17.24 14.91 10.54
C LEU A 44 -15.93 14.26 11.01
N LYS A 45 -15.97 13.01 11.49
CA LYS A 45 -14.76 12.24 11.82
C LYS A 45 -13.83 12.05 10.62
N ARG A 46 -14.39 11.80 9.42
CA ARG A 46 -13.60 11.73 8.17
C ARG A 46 -12.93 13.06 7.85
N SER A 47 -13.65 14.17 7.99
CA SER A 47 -13.12 15.52 7.77
C SER A 47 -12.04 15.90 8.79
N ILE A 48 -12.24 15.57 10.08
CA ILE A 48 -11.24 15.78 11.14
C ILE A 48 -9.96 15.01 10.81
N LYS A 49 -10.08 13.72 10.47
CA LYS A 49 -8.90 12.89 10.12
C LYS A 49 -8.18 13.40 8.87
N LYS A 50 -8.91 13.92 7.88
CA LYS A 50 -8.31 14.56 6.69
C LYS A 50 -7.57 15.85 7.06
N LEU A 51 -8.08 16.64 7.99
CA LEU A 51 -7.43 17.84 8.49
C LEU A 51 -6.20 17.51 9.35
N GLU A 52 -6.28 16.50 10.21
CA GLU A 52 -5.14 16.00 11.00
C GLU A 52 -4.00 15.52 10.08
N ASN A 53 -4.30 14.77 9.02
CA ASN A 53 -3.30 14.35 8.05
C ASN A 53 -2.68 15.54 7.31
N LYS A 54 -3.48 16.54 6.90
CA LYS A 54 -2.97 17.77 6.28
C LYS A 54 -2.07 18.56 7.23
N LEU A 55 -2.46 18.65 8.50
CA LEU A 55 -1.68 19.30 9.54
C LEU A 55 -0.35 18.58 9.74
N LEU A 56 -0.36 17.25 9.84
CA LEU A 56 0.85 16.43 9.99
C LEU A 56 1.83 16.58 8.82
N ILE A 57 1.30 16.65 7.59
CA ILE A 57 2.12 16.89 6.39
C ILE A 57 2.69 18.31 6.43
N GLY A 58 1.89 19.30 6.80
CA GLY A 58 2.32 20.70 6.92
C GLY A 58 3.39 20.90 8.00
N THR A 59 3.23 20.30 9.17
CA THR A 59 4.23 20.35 10.25
C THR A 59 5.53 19.71 9.82
N TRP A 60 5.46 18.55 9.15
CA TRP A 60 6.65 17.90 8.59
C TRP A 60 7.35 18.78 7.54
N GLN A 61 6.60 19.44 6.65
CA GLN A 61 7.18 20.36 5.65
C GLN A 61 7.89 21.54 6.31
N VAL A 62 7.30 22.13 7.35
CA VAL A 62 7.91 23.24 8.09
C VAL A 62 9.17 22.79 8.82
N GLU A 63 9.13 21.66 9.52
CA GLU A 63 10.30 21.08 10.19
C GLU A 63 11.41 20.77 9.19
N HIS A 64 11.08 20.18 8.04
CA HIS A 64 12.03 19.89 6.97
C HIS A 64 12.66 21.18 6.43
N LEU A 65 11.87 22.24 6.19
CA LEU A 65 12.38 23.54 5.76
C LEU A 65 13.25 24.21 6.83
N GLN A 66 12.91 24.08 8.11
CA GLN A 66 13.71 24.62 9.21
C GLN A 66 15.04 23.89 9.37
N MET A 67 15.05 22.56 9.21
CA MET A 67 16.24 21.70 9.32
C MET A 67 17.23 21.86 8.15
N HIS A 68 16.80 22.44 7.02
CA HIS A 68 17.61 22.54 5.80
C HIS A 68 17.82 23.98 5.31
N LYS A 69 17.69 24.97 6.21
CA LYS A 69 17.76 26.42 5.90
C LYS A 69 19.15 27.00 5.59
N TYR A 70 20.20 26.20 5.44
CA TYR A 70 21.53 26.70 5.06
C TYR A 70 21.78 26.52 3.57
N PHE A 71 21.28 27.47 2.76
CA PHE A 71 21.74 27.66 1.39
C PHE A 71 22.85 28.74 1.40
N HIS A 72 24.09 28.35 1.11
CA HIS A 72 25.11 29.30 0.68
C HIS A 72 24.91 29.58 -0.83
N PRO A 73 24.86 30.85 -1.26
CA PRO A 73 24.86 31.16 -2.69
C PRO A 73 26.21 30.77 -3.29
N PHE A 74 26.20 29.93 -4.32
CA PHE A 74 27.39 29.65 -5.13
C PHE A 74 27.75 30.92 -5.92
N GLN A 75 28.95 31.47 -5.67
CA GLN A 75 29.56 32.45 -6.57
C GLN A 75 30.09 31.71 -7.80
N LEU A 76 29.61 32.13 -8.97
CA LEU A 76 30.08 31.65 -10.27
C LEU A 76 31.52 32.16 -10.49
N LYS A 77 32.51 31.27 -10.60
CA LYS A 77 33.80 31.60 -11.20
C LYS A 77 33.77 31.21 -12.68
N SER A 78 33.88 32.23 -13.53
CA SER A 78 34.05 32.14 -14.97
C SER A 78 35.38 31.48 -15.34
N VAL A 79 35.32 30.59 -16.33
CA VAL A 79 36.46 30.01 -17.03
C VAL A 79 36.97 31.00 -18.08
N VAL A 80 38.25 31.39 -18.02
CA VAL A 80 39.03 31.86 -19.18
C VAL A 80 40.49 31.37 -19.05
N SER A 81 40.97 30.86 -20.18
CA SER A 81 42.26 30.33 -20.63
C SER A 81 43.61 30.81 -20.03
N ASP A 82 44.54 29.86 -19.95
CA ASP A 82 46.02 29.98 -19.82
C ASP A 82 46.70 30.72 -21.00
N PRO A 83 47.92 31.32 -20.84
CA PRO A 83 49.21 30.59 -20.75
C PRO A 83 50.30 31.12 -19.76
N ASP A 84 51.21 30.18 -19.39
CA ASP A 84 52.53 30.15 -18.69
C ASP A 84 53.53 31.34 -18.89
N PRO A 85 54.73 31.46 -18.23
CA PRO A 85 55.46 30.57 -17.27
C PRO A 85 56.25 31.23 -16.07
N ASP A 86 56.86 30.35 -15.24
CA ASP A 86 58.05 30.49 -14.35
C ASP A 86 58.03 31.34 -13.03
N LYS A 87 58.20 30.66 -11.87
CA LYS A 87 59.36 30.81 -10.93
C LYS A 87 59.26 30.00 -9.61
N ASP A 88 60.43 29.50 -9.20
CA ASP A 88 60.79 28.76 -7.97
C ASP A 88 60.44 29.42 -6.62
N SER A 89 60.13 28.60 -5.59
CA SER A 89 60.89 28.46 -4.30
C SER A 89 60.08 27.86 -3.12
N ALA A 90 60.41 26.61 -2.79
CA ALA A 90 60.81 26.03 -1.48
C ALA A 90 60.10 26.33 -0.11
N VAL A 91 59.87 25.23 0.66
CA VAL A 91 59.83 25.01 2.16
C VAL A 91 58.54 25.47 2.90
N ASP A 92 57.91 24.84 3.91
CA ASP A 92 58.26 23.78 4.88
C ASP A 92 57.05 22.99 5.45
N HIS A 93 57.38 21.87 6.12
CA HIS A 93 56.67 20.87 6.92
C HIS A 93 55.36 21.19 7.70
N SER A 94 54.43 20.21 7.75
CA SER A 94 54.14 19.42 8.98
C SER A 94 53.00 18.40 8.83
N ASN A 95 53.17 17.26 9.51
CA ASN A 95 52.37 16.04 9.56
C ASN A 95 50.93 16.23 10.11
N ILE A 96 49.99 15.34 9.74
CA ILE A 96 49.41 14.31 10.64
C ILE A 96 48.35 13.47 9.89
N SER A 97 48.46 12.17 10.12
CA SER A 97 47.65 11.01 9.73
C SER A 97 46.12 11.13 9.76
N GLY A 98 45.43 10.40 8.86
CA GLY A 98 44.19 9.72 9.22
C GLY A 98 43.12 9.58 8.12
N ALA A 99 42.94 8.33 7.69
CA ALA A 99 41.68 7.72 7.27
C ALA A 99 40.99 8.13 5.94
N LEU A 100 40.92 7.11 5.07
CA LEU A 100 40.04 6.92 3.94
C LEU A 100 38.53 7.05 4.29
N ASP A 101 37.75 7.33 3.24
CA ASP A 101 36.32 7.07 3.05
C ASP A 101 35.28 7.90 3.83
N ALA A 102 34.61 8.80 3.10
CA ALA A 102 33.15 8.86 3.00
C ALA A 102 32.66 10.04 2.13
N SER A 103 32.70 9.90 0.81
CA SER A 103 31.98 10.81 -0.09
C SER A 103 31.30 10.07 -1.23
N ASN A 104 30.13 9.48 -0.94
CA ASN A 104 29.07 9.40 -1.95
C ASN A 104 27.69 9.29 -1.27
N ARG A 105 27.27 10.38 -0.61
CA ARG A 105 25.86 10.60 -0.30
C ARG A 105 25.26 11.34 -1.48
N THR A 106 24.59 10.61 -2.36
CA THR A 106 23.75 11.18 -3.41
C THR A 106 22.65 12.00 -2.75
N SER A 107 22.77 13.32 -2.83
CA SER A 107 21.75 14.27 -2.40
C SER A 107 20.51 14.13 -3.27
N LEU A 108 19.33 14.16 -2.62
CA LEU A 108 18.05 14.28 -3.31
C LEU A 108 18.04 15.57 -4.15
N PRO A 109 17.43 15.56 -5.35
CA PRO A 109 17.43 16.72 -6.23
C PRO A 109 16.70 17.92 -5.58
N PRO A 110 17.11 19.17 -5.91
CA PRO A 110 16.57 20.37 -5.26
C PRO A 110 15.08 20.56 -5.58
N ALA A 111 14.35 21.11 -4.62
CA ALA A 111 12.95 21.53 -4.75
C ALA A 111 12.81 22.80 -5.63
N GLY A 112 13.10 22.68 -6.92
CA GLY A 112 12.71 23.66 -7.93
C GLY A 112 11.65 23.04 -8.82
N ASN A 113 10.42 23.56 -8.78
CA ASN A 113 9.27 23.29 -9.67
C ASN A 113 9.46 22.10 -10.64
N VAL A 114 9.57 20.88 -10.12
CA VAL A 114 9.66 19.68 -10.95
C VAL A 114 8.24 19.37 -11.39
N ILE A 115 7.84 19.90 -12.54
CA ILE A 115 6.61 19.45 -13.17
C ILE A 115 6.82 17.96 -13.50
N VAL A 116 6.05 17.11 -12.84
CA VAL A 116 6.15 15.66 -13.00
C VAL A 116 5.36 15.27 -14.24
N TYR A 117 6.07 14.84 -15.28
CA TYR A 117 5.48 14.38 -16.53
C TYR A 117 5.62 12.86 -16.74
N ASP A 118 6.60 12.22 -16.07
CA ASP A 118 6.86 10.80 -16.24
C ASP A 118 5.63 9.99 -15.76
N ARG A 119 5.08 9.16 -16.64
CA ARG A 119 3.88 8.36 -16.37
C ARG A 119 4.14 7.26 -15.36
N ASP A 120 5.34 6.70 -15.39
CA ASP A 120 5.79 5.63 -14.51
C ASP A 120 7.33 5.65 -14.37
N CYS A 121 7.85 4.71 -13.58
CA CYS A 121 9.28 4.58 -13.38
C CYS A 121 10.07 4.22 -14.65
N SER A 122 9.43 3.66 -15.67
CA SER A 122 10.10 3.27 -16.91
C SER A 122 10.48 4.49 -17.75
N GLU A 123 9.58 5.46 -17.90
CA GLU A 123 9.89 6.72 -18.58
C GLU A 123 10.97 7.51 -17.85
N LEU A 124 10.88 7.55 -16.51
CA LEU A 124 11.90 8.18 -15.67
C LEU A 124 13.27 7.52 -15.89
N PHE A 125 13.32 6.18 -15.94
CA PHE A 125 14.54 5.43 -16.15
C PHE A 125 15.14 5.66 -17.54
N GLU A 126 14.32 5.67 -18.58
CA GLU A 126 14.77 5.97 -19.95
C GLU A 126 15.35 7.38 -20.06
N ARG A 127 14.71 8.36 -19.43
CA ARG A 127 15.08 9.76 -19.50
C ARG A 127 16.35 10.10 -18.71
N LEU A 128 16.50 9.54 -17.52
CA LEU A 128 17.55 9.97 -16.57
C LEU A 128 18.50 8.87 -16.12
N ARG A 129 18.21 7.60 -16.39
CA ARG A 129 18.94 6.43 -15.83
C ARG A 129 19.16 6.55 -14.32
N SER A 130 18.14 7.04 -13.62
CA SER A 130 18.20 7.32 -12.18
C SER A 130 18.41 6.04 -11.36
N PRO A 131 19.02 6.12 -10.16
CA PRO A 131 19.13 4.97 -9.25
C PRO A 131 17.78 4.59 -8.64
N SER A 132 17.71 3.41 -8.02
CA SER A 132 16.53 2.99 -7.26
C SER A 132 16.20 3.98 -6.14
N GLY A 133 14.93 4.28 -5.94
CA GLY A 133 14.51 5.29 -4.96
C GLY A 133 13.05 5.67 -5.05
N PHE A 134 12.62 6.60 -4.20
CA PHE A 134 11.28 7.15 -4.26
C PHE A 134 11.23 8.36 -5.21
N TYR A 135 10.28 8.32 -6.14
CA TYR A 135 10.07 9.35 -7.15
C TYR A 135 8.59 9.67 -7.27
N ARG A 136 8.27 10.86 -7.75
CA ARG A 136 6.90 11.20 -8.13
C ARG A 136 6.67 10.84 -9.59
N ILE A 137 5.53 10.23 -9.87
CA ILE A 137 5.07 9.91 -11.23
C ILE A 137 3.65 10.44 -11.43
N ARG A 138 3.23 10.56 -12.69
CA ARG A 138 1.91 11.04 -13.08
C ARG A 138 1.33 10.18 -14.22
N PRO A 139 0.74 9.01 -13.92
CA PRO A 139 0.26 8.07 -14.95
C PRO A 139 -0.79 8.68 -15.89
N LYS A 140 -1.72 9.49 -15.34
CA LYS A 140 -2.76 10.18 -16.10
C LYS A 140 -2.60 11.69 -15.95
N SER A 141 -2.67 12.41 -17.07
CA SER A 141 -2.42 13.86 -17.14
C SER A 141 -3.39 14.72 -16.31
N HIS A 142 -4.58 14.21 -15.98
CA HIS A 142 -5.58 14.91 -15.18
C HIS A 142 -5.50 14.59 -13.69
N GLN A 143 -4.62 13.68 -13.27
CA GLN A 143 -4.42 13.32 -11.86
C GLN A 143 -3.25 14.09 -11.24
N GLU A 144 -3.27 14.21 -9.92
CA GLU A 144 -2.12 14.72 -9.14
C GLU A 144 -0.98 13.69 -9.13
N PRO A 145 0.30 14.12 -9.30
CA PRO A 145 1.43 13.21 -9.18
C PRO A 145 1.53 12.60 -7.78
N PHE A 146 1.87 11.31 -7.70
CA PHE A 146 2.02 10.58 -6.44
C PHE A 146 3.38 9.89 -6.34
N LEU A 147 3.78 9.59 -5.10
CA LEU A 147 5.08 9.00 -4.77
C LEU A 147 5.06 7.48 -4.98
N VAL A 148 6.09 6.95 -5.64
CA VAL A 148 6.30 5.51 -5.85
C VAL A 148 7.74 5.15 -5.59
N TYR A 149 8.01 3.88 -5.27
CA TYR A 149 9.36 3.36 -5.29
C TYR A 149 9.67 2.83 -6.70
N CYS A 150 10.68 3.39 -7.34
CA CYS A 150 11.23 2.89 -8.58
C CYS A 150 12.40 1.94 -8.28
N ASP A 151 12.25 0.68 -8.70
CA ASP A 151 13.32 -0.30 -8.69
C ASP A 151 14.03 -0.27 -10.05
N MET A 152 15.30 0.15 -10.02
CA MET A 152 16.12 0.37 -11.20
C MET A 152 17.24 -0.68 -11.36
N GLU A 153 17.35 -1.64 -10.43
CA GLU A 153 18.44 -2.63 -10.40
C GLU A 153 18.16 -3.84 -11.32
N ASP A 154 16.88 -4.19 -11.49
CA ASP A 154 16.43 -5.39 -12.21
C ASP A 154 16.05 -5.09 -13.68
N GLY A 155 17.01 -4.56 -14.42
CA GLY A 155 16.80 -4.09 -15.80
C GLY A 155 16.04 -2.77 -15.90
N GLY A 156 15.86 -2.05 -14.78
CA GLY A 156 15.33 -0.69 -14.80
C GLY A 156 13.82 -0.56 -14.91
N GLY A 157 13.30 0.57 -14.46
CA GLY A 157 11.96 1.04 -14.82
C GLY A 157 10.79 0.37 -14.11
N TRP A 158 11.01 -0.35 -13.01
CA TRP A 158 9.92 -1.01 -12.28
C TRP A 158 9.26 -0.08 -11.27
N THR A 159 7.95 0.07 -11.37
CA THR A 159 7.13 0.77 -10.36
C THR A 159 6.64 -0.24 -9.33
N VAL A 160 7.11 -0.16 -8.09
CA VAL A 160 6.73 -1.09 -7.03
C VAL A 160 5.45 -0.62 -6.35
N PHE A 161 4.43 -1.49 -6.30
CA PHE A 161 3.14 -1.17 -5.70
C PHE A 161 2.82 -1.97 -4.41
N GLN A 162 3.55 -3.04 -4.16
CA GLN A 162 3.51 -3.76 -2.88
C GLN A 162 4.90 -4.22 -2.48
N ARG A 163 5.22 -4.13 -1.18
CA ARG A 163 6.43 -4.71 -0.62
C ARG A 163 6.22 -5.25 0.80
N ARG A 164 6.70 -6.47 1.06
CA ARG A 164 6.82 -7.11 2.39
C ARG A 164 8.26 -7.54 2.65
N ARG A 165 8.73 -7.43 3.89
CA ARG A 165 10.12 -7.71 4.28
C ARG A 165 10.35 -8.04 5.76
N HIS A 166 9.69 -7.33 6.67
CA HIS A 166 10.00 -7.40 8.11
C HIS A 166 8.79 -7.47 9.04
N GLY A 167 7.58 -7.26 8.51
CA GLY A 167 6.32 -7.31 9.24
C GLY A 167 6.15 -6.19 10.27
N LYS A 168 6.57 -4.97 9.95
CA LYS A 168 6.35 -3.78 10.79
C LYS A 168 5.04 -3.09 10.44
N VAL A 169 4.62 -3.17 9.18
CA VAL A 169 3.36 -2.59 8.73
C VAL A 169 2.26 -3.65 8.83
N ASP A 170 1.17 -3.28 9.50
CA ASP A 170 -0.04 -4.09 9.54
C ASP A 170 -0.82 -3.96 8.22
N PHE A 171 -1.09 -5.09 7.58
CA PHE A 171 -1.85 -5.20 6.34
C PHE A 171 -3.32 -5.60 6.58
N ASN A 172 -3.73 -5.81 7.83
CA ASN A 172 -5.15 -5.99 8.17
C ASN A 172 -5.85 -4.62 8.22
N ARG A 173 -6.10 -4.04 7.04
CA ARG A 173 -6.68 -2.72 6.88
C ARG A 173 -8.08 -2.76 6.27
N ASP A 174 -8.80 -1.66 6.44
CA ASP A 174 -10.13 -1.45 5.86
C ASP A 174 -10.06 -1.08 4.36
N TRP A 175 -11.23 -1.00 3.71
CA TRP A 175 -11.36 -0.68 2.30
C TRP A 175 -10.70 0.64 1.94
N VAL A 176 -10.97 1.68 2.74
CA VAL A 176 -10.49 3.05 2.49
C VAL A 176 -8.96 3.10 2.56
N ALA A 177 -8.34 2.41 3.51
CA ALA A 177 -6.89 2.32 3.58
C ALA A 177 -6.29 1.56 2.39
N TYR A 178 -6.90 0.44 1.97
CA TYR A 178 -6.43 -0.27 0.77
C TYR A 178 -6.63 0.54 -0.51
N ARG A 179 -7.69 1.33 -0.59
CA ARG A 179 -7.94 2.26 -1.67
C ARG A 179 -6.88 3.36 -1.75
N ASP A 180 -6.65 4.05 -0.64
CA ASP A 180 -5.81 5.25 -0.59
C ASP A 180 -4.31 4.92 -0.45
N GLY A 181 -3.99 3.69 -0.05
CA GLY A 181 -2.63 3.23 0.22
C GLY A 181 -2.20 3.40 1.69
N PHE A 182 -1.23 2.59 2.11
CA PHE A 182 -0.69 2.63 3.47
C PHE A 182 0.73 2.06 3.54
N GLY A 183 1.39 2.29 4.67
CA GLY A 183 2.75 1.83 4.95
C GLY A 183 3.74 2.99 4.99
N ASP A 184 5.02 2.64 4.93
CA ASP A 184 6.10 3.60 5.00
C ASP A 184 6.70 3.81 3.59
N PHE A 185 6.87 5.07 3.19
CA PHE A 185 7.42 5.46 1.88
C PHE A 185 8.69 6.30 2.06
N LYS A 186 9.55 5.92 3.03
CA LYS A 186 10.69 6.73 3.47
C LYS A 186 12.02 6.06 3.14
N LEU A 187 12.11 4.76 3.39
CA LEU A 187 13.32 3.96 3.24
C LEU A 187 13.12 2.90 2.16
N TRP A 188 14.21 2.52 1.52
CA TRP A 188 14.21 1.49 0.48
C TRP A 188 13.70 0.12 0.97
N ASN A 189 13.76 -0.14 2.27
CA ASN A 189 13.37 -1.41 2.89
C ASN A 189 11.99 -1.38 3.56
N ASP A 190 11.24 -0.30 3.39
CA ASP A 190 9.91 -0.16 3.97
C ASP A 190 8.90 -1.14 3.35
N GLU A 191 7.80 -1.33 4.07
CA GLU A 191 6.65 -2.12 3.64
C GLU A 191 5.49 -1.19 3.34
N PHE A 192 4.82 -1.43 2.23
CA PHE A 192 3.70 -0.59 1.83
C PHE A 192 2.78 -1.31 0.85
N TRP A 193 1.58 -0.75 0.77
CA TRP A 193 0.60 -0.95 -0.29
C TRP A 193 0.36 0.41 -0.93
N LEU A 194 0.62 0.55 -2.23
CA LEU A 194 0.58 1.83 -2.92
C LEU A 194 -0.81 2.48 -2.91
N GLY A 195 -1.86 1.66 -2.89
CA GLY A 195 -3.26 2.10 -2.96
C GLY A 195 -3.92 1.64 -4.25
N ASN A 196 -5.16 1.15 -4.15
CA ASN A 196 -5.86 0.60 -5.30
C ASN A 196 -6.18 1.65 -6.37
N GLU A 197 -6.40 2.91 -6.01
CA GLU A 197 -6.61 4.00 -6.98
C GLU A 197 -5.36 4.30 -7.80
N GLN A 198 -4.21 4.33 -7.14
CA GLN A 198 -2.92 4.53 -7.79
C GLN A 198 -2.57 3.32 -8.68
N MET A 199 -2.84 2.10 -8.19
CA MET A 199 -2.68 0.89 -8.99
C MET A 199 -3.60 0.87 -10.21
N TYR A 200 -4.87 1.28 -10.08
CA TYR A 200 -5.81 1.36 -11.20
C TYR A 200 -5.30 2.34 -12.27
N SER A 201 -4.78 3.48 -11.82
CA SER A 201 -4.20 4.50 -12.70
C SER A 201 -2.98 3.99 -13.49
N LEU A 202 -2.19 3.09 -12.89
CA LEU A 202 -1.05 2.42 -13.53
C LEU A 202 -1.46 1.25 -14.42
N LEU A 203 -2.45 0.46 -14.00
CA LEU A 203 -2.71 -0.87 -14.53
C LEU A 203 -3.87 -0.96 -15.53
N SER A 204 -4.73 0.05 -15.59
CA SER A 204 -5.99 0.04 -16.37
C SER A 204 -5.82 -0.19 -17.88
N ASP A 205 -4.71 0.25 -18.48
CA ASP A 205 -4.52 0.23 -19.93
C ASP A 205 -4.20 -1.17 -20.51
N GLY A 206 -4.02 -2.20 -19.66
CA GLY A 206 -3.88 -3.61 -20.08
C GLY A 206 -2.60 -3.94 -20.86
N LYS A 207 -1.60 -3.05 -20.87
CA LYS A 207 -0.30 -3.27 -21.54
C LYS A 207 0.84 -3.39 -20.55
N ASN A 208 0.56 -4.09 -19.45
CA ASN A 208 1.42 -4.12 -18.28
C ASN A 208 1.99 -5.52 -18.05
N LEU A 209 3.27 -5.56 -17.72
CA LEU A 209 3.93 -6.73 -17.17
C LEU A 209 4.11 -6.51 -15.67
N VAL A 210 3.54 -7.42 -14.87
CA VAL A 210 3.78 -7.44 -13.43
C VAL A 210 4.77 -8.53 -13.11
N LYS A 211 5.85 -8.16 -12.39
CA LYS A 211 6.79 -9.08 -11.77
C LYS A 211 6.50 -9.17 -10.27
N ILE A 212 6.50 -10.40 -9.77
CA ILE A 212 6.37 -10.70 -8.35
C ILE A 212 7.66 -11.38 -7.92
N ASP A 213 8.45 -10.69 -7.10
CA ASP A 213 9.67 -11.23 -6.50
C ASP A 213 9.36 -11.86 -5.15
N LEU A 214 9.88 -13.06 -4.91
CA LEU A 214 9.64 -13.84 -3.70
C LEU A 214 10.97 -14.29 -3.08
N MET A 215 11.07 -14.25 -1.75
CA MET A 215 12.20 -14.81 -1.00
C MET A 215 11.72 -15.58 0.23
N ASP A 216 12.31 -16.74 0.47
CA ASP A 216 12.07 -17.53 1.67
C ASP A 216 13.05 -17.17 2.81
N TRP A 217 12.93 -17.87 3.95
CA TRP A 217 13.80 -17.63 5.10
C TRP A 217 15.20 -18.24 4.96
N GLY A 218 15.39 -19.16 4.02
CA GLY A 218 16.69 -19.70 3.64
C GLY A 218 17.46 -18.83 2.64
N GLY A 219 16.86 -17.72 2.17
CA GLY A 219 17.44 -16.84 1.17
C GLY A 219 17.26 -17.30 -0.28
N GLN A 220 16.54 -18.40 -0.51
CA GLN A 220 16.18 -18.83 -1.86
C GLN A 220 15.17 -17.84 -2.43
N ARG A 221 15.34 -17.51 -3.72
CA ARG A 221 14.50 -16.56 -4.44
C ARG A 221 13.72 -17.28 -5.53
N SER A 222 12.52 -16.79 -5.79
CA SER A 222 11.73 -17.17 -6.96
C SER A 222 10.99 -15.95 -7.49
N TYR A 223 10.42 -16.06 -8.69
CA TYR A 223 9.67 -14.98 -9.30
C TYR A 223 8.52 -15.51 -10.17
N ALA A 224 7.52 -14.66 -10.35
CA ALA A 224 6.42 -14.85 -11.29
C ALA A 224 6.22 -13.58 -12.12
N PHE A 225 5.88 -13.76 -13.39
CA PHE A 225 5.50 -12.73 -14.33
C PHE A 225 4.07 -12.97 -14.79
N TYR A 226 3.31 -11.88 -14.90
CA TYR A 226 1.96 -11.90 -15.46
C TYR A 226 1.81 -10.77 -16.47
N GLU A 227 1.49 -11.13 -17.71
CA GLU A 227 1.20 -10.18 -18.78
C GLU A 227 -0.23 -9.64 -18.67
N ASN A 228 -0.52 -8.51 -19.33
CA ASN A 228 -1.85 -7.88 -19.35
C ASN A 228 -2.49 -7.79 -17.95
N PHE A 229 -1.66 -7.54 -16.94
CA PHE A 229 -2.13 -7.41 -15.57
C PHE A 229 -2.86 -6.08 -15.44
N ARG A 230 -4.13 -6.13 -15.07
CA ARG A 230 -5.00 -4.96 -14.95
C ARG A 230 -5.99 -5.13 -13.81
N ILE A 231 -6.43 -4.00 -13.28
CA ILE A 231 -7.53 -3.96 -12.32
C ILE A 231 -8.62 -3.04 -12.83
N SER A 232 -9.88 -3.32 -12.49
CA SER A 232 -11.01 -2.42 -12.76
C SER A 232 -11.00 -1.21 -11.80
N ASP A 233 -11.95 -0.29 -11.98
CA ASP A 233 -12.16 0.85 -11.09
C ASP A 233 -12.81 0.45 -9.74
N GLU A 234 -13.04 1.42 -8.85
CA GLU A 234 -13.69 1.19 -7.55
C GLU A 234 -15.15 0.69 -7.69
N ASN A 235 -15.85 1.05 -8.78
CA ASN A 235 -17.23 0.63 -9.02
C ASN A 235 -17.31 -0.88 -9.22
N ASP A 236 -16.37 -1.46 -9.96
CA ASP A 236 -16.18 -2.91 -10.08
C ASP A 236 -15.17 -3.47 -9.05
N LYS A 237 -15.00 -2.77 -7.92
CA LYS A 237 -14.25 -3.26 -6.74
C LYS A 237 -12.82 -3.70 -7.06
N TYR A 238 -12.14 -2.97 -7.94
CA TYR A 238 -10.77 -3.24 -8.37
C TYR A 238 -10.55 -4.67 -8.87
N ARG A 239 -11.53 -5.24 -9.58
CA ARG A 239 -11.48 -6.61 -10.08
C ARG A 239 -10.18 -6.90 -10.82
N LEU A 240 -9.51 -7.99 -10.44
CA LEU A 240 -8.23 -8.40 -11.02
C LEU A 240 -8.43 -9.13 -12.33
N HIS A 241 -7.61 -8.81 -13.34
CA HIS A 241 -7.41 -9.64 -14.52
C HIS A 241 -5.94 -9.70 -14.86
N TYR A 242 -5.51 -10.82 -15.43
CA TYR A 242 -4.17 -10.98 -15.98
C TYR A 242 -4.20 -12.02 -17.10
N GLY A 243 -3.21 -11.97 -17.97
CA GLY A 243 -2.98 -12.86 -19.08
C GLY A 243 -1.99 -13.97 -18.74
N GLN A 244 -1.02 -14.18 -19.63
CA GLN A 244 -0.11 -15.32 -19.54
C GLN A 244 0.84 -15.21 -18.34
N TYR A 245 1.05 -16.35 -17.70
CA TYR A 245 2.04 -16.53 -16.64
C TYR A 245 3.38 -17.00 -17.22
N SER A 246 4.48 -16.51 -16.65
CA SER A 246 5.79 -17.14 -16.77
C SER A 246 6.59 -17.00 -15.48
N GLY A 247 7.63 -17.84 -15.28
CA GLY A 247 8.53 -17.74 -14.14
C GLY A 247 8.73 -19.03 -13.37
N LYS A 248 9.49 -18.95 -12.28
CA LYS A 248 9.97 -20.10 -11.50
C LYS A 248 9.16 -20.38 -10.23
N ALA A 249 8.22 -19.51 -9.86
CA ALA A 249 7.44 -19.65 -8.63
C ALA A 249 6.21 -20.54 -8.75
N GLY A 250 5.84 -20.92 -9.99
CA GLY A 250 4.56 -21.53 -10.31
C GLY A 250 3.41 -20.50 -10.30
N ASP A 251 2.35 -20.81 -11.04
CA ASP A 251 1.19 -19.93 -11.21
C ASP A 251 0.20 -20.07 -10.04
N ALA A 252 0.53 -19.42 -8.92
CA ALA A 252 -0.35 -19.42 -7.75
C ALA A 252 -1.55 -18.46 -7.89
N LEU A 253 -1.50 -17.46 -8.77
CA LEU A 253 -2.67 -16.58 -8.96
C LEU A 253 -3.80 -17.34 -9.66
N THR A 254 -3.49 -18.28 -10.56
CA THR A 254 -4.48 -19.15 -11.22
C THR A 254 -4.90 -20.35 -10.36
N GLY A 255 -4.32 -20.53 -9.18
CA GLY A 255 -4.62 -21.68 -8.31
C GLY A 255 -3.75 -22.92 -8.55
N GLY A 256 -2.75 -22.85 -9.43
CA GLY A 256 -1.91 -23.99 -9.81
C GLY A 256 -2.53 -24.87 -10.91
N GLY A 257 -2.08 -26.12 -11.00
CA GLY A 257 -2.44 -27.03 -12.10
C GLY A 257 -3.67 -27.92 -11.87
N GLY A 258 -4.26 -27.91 -10.66
CA GLY A 258 -5.41 -28.74 -10.32
C GLY A 258 -6.74 -28.00 -10.58
N MET A 259 -7.74 -28.71 -11.13
CA MET A 259 -9.04 -28.11 -11.47
C MET A 259 -9.82 -27.59 -10.26
N VAL A 260 -9.71 -28.29 -9.12
CA VAL A 260 -10.43 -27.91 -7.89
C VAL A 260 -9.83 -26.65 -7.30
N GLU A 261 -8.51 -26.59 -7.23
CA GLU A 261 -7.76 -25.43 -6.76
C GLU A 261 -7.95 -24.25 -7.70
N GLN A 262 -7.96 -24.47 -9.01
CA GLN A 262 -8.24 -23.40 -9.96
C GLN A 262 -9.64 -22.81 -9.77
N TRP A 263 -10.66 -23.64 -9.54
CA TRP A 263 -12.01 -23.15 -9.26
C TRP A 263 -12.09 -22.31 -7.98
N SER A 264 -11.46 -22.77 -6.90
CA SER A 264 -11.58 -22.13 -5.57
C SER A 264 -10.55 -21.05 -5.29
N ALA A 265 -9.42 -21.04 -6.00
CA ALA A 265 -8.27 -20.22 -5.66
C ALA A 265 -7.76 -19.34 -6.81
N CYS A 266 -8.29 -19.47 -8.03
CA CYS A 266 -7.98 -18.55 -9.12
C CYS A 266 -8.48 -17.14 -8.76
N LEU A 267 -7.58 -16.17 -8.86
CA LEU A 267 -7.83 -14.78 -8.50
C LEU A 267 -8.22 -13.93 -9.72
N SER A 268 -8.05 -14.44 -10.95
CA SER A 268 -8.50 -13.76 -12.16
C SER A 268 -10.04 -13.64 -12.17
N GLY A 269 -10.53 -12.43 -12.42
CA GLY A 269 -11.93 -12.07 -12.33
C GLY A 269 -12.45 -11.86 -10.92
N MET A 270 -11.64 -11.98 -9.86
CA MET A 270 -12.09 -11.74 -8.48
C MET A 270 -12.08 -10.26 -8.15
N GLN A 271 -13.10 -9.83 -7.40
CA GLN A 271 -13.15 -8.49 -6.82
C GLN A 271 -12.24 -8.42 -5.61
N PHE A 272 -11.73 -7.22 -5.33
CA PHE A 272 -10.96 -6.99 -4.12
C PHE A 272 -11.87 -7.05 -2.90
N SER A 273 -11.39 -7.62 -1.81
CA SER A 273 -12.12 -7.73 -0.54
C SER A 273 -11.23 -7.28 0.60
N THR A 274 -11.82 -6.65 1.61
CA THR A 274 -11.19 -6.22 2.87
C THR A 274 -12.02 -6.67 4.05
N SER A 275 -11.50 -6.50 5.28
CA SER A 275 -12.20 -6.98 6.48
C SER A 275 -13.61 -6.38 6.67
N ASP A 276 -13.86 -5.19 6.13
CA ASP A 276 -15.10 -4.43 6.16
C ASP A 276 -15.92 -4.47 4.86
N GLN A 277 -15.37 -5.06 3.78
CA GLN A 277 -16.07 -5.23 2.50
C GLN A 277 -15.77 -6.60 1.89
N ASP A 278 -16.77 -7.48 1.97
CA ASP A 278 -16.70 -8.83 1.45
C ASP A 278 -17.23 -8.89 0.01
N ASN A 279 -16.33 -9.17 -0.94
CA ASN A 279 -16.64 -9.35 -2.36
C ASN A 279 -16.06 -10.69 -2.88
N ASP A 280 -15.81 -11.64 -1.97
CA ASP A 280 -15.25 -12.94 -2.31
C ASP A 280 -16.35 -13.97 -2.64
N ARG A 281 -15.97 -15.21 -2.96
CA ARG A 281 -16.92 -16.28 -3.36
C ARG A 281 -17.18 -17.28 -2.23
N TYR A 282 -16.77 -16.97 -1.01
CA TYR A 282 -16.90 -17.85 0.13
C TYR A 282 -18.19 -17.59 0.90
N LEU A 283 -19.29 -18.22 0.47
CA LEU A 283 -20.63 -18.02 1.04
C LEU A 283 -20.78 -18.29 2.56
N GLN A 284 -19.83 -18.98 3.19
CA GLN A 284 -19.90 -19.37 4.60
C GLN A 284 -19.22 -18.36 5.55
N GLY A 285 -18.53 -17.34 5.03
CA GLY A 285 -17.77 -16.40 5.83
C GLY A 285 -17.14 -15.32 4.97
N SER A 286 -16.03 -14.76 5.44
CA SER A 286 -15.26 -13.78 4.66
C SER A 286 -13.78 -14.16 4.68
N CYS A 287 -13.22 -14.42 3.51
CA CYS A 287 -11.81 -14.75 3.35
C CYS A 287 -10.93 -13.60 3.86
N ALA A 288 -11.31 -12.35 3.63
CA ALA A 288 -10.56 -11.20 4.14
C ALA A 288 -10.52 -11.15 5.67
N GLN A 289 -11.61 -11.52 6.34
CA GLN A 289 -11.67 -11.58 7.80
C GLN A 289 -10.87 -12.77 8.39
N GLU A 290 -10.89 -13.94 7.74
CA GLU A 290 -10.09 -15.11 8.16
C GLU A 290 -8.60 -14.87 7.92
N ASN A 291 -8.26 -14.28 6.77
CA ASN A 291 -6.89 -14.02 6.35
C ASN A 291 -6.27 -12.75 6.93
N LYS A 292 -7.08 -11.88 7.56
CA LYS A 292 -6.65 -10.60 8.16
C LYS A 292 -5.87 -9.74 7.17
N ALA A 293 -6.37 -9.63 5.95
CA ALA A 293 -5.74 -8.89 4.86
C ALA A 293 -6.78 -8.44 3.83
N GLY A 294 -6.42 -7.43 3.03
CA GLY A 294 -7.14 -7.10 1.80
C GLY A 294 -6.50 -7.79 0.60
N TRP A 295 -7.30 -8.44 -0.24
CA TRP A 295 -6.81 -9.18 -1.42
C TRP A 295 -7.94 -9.47 -2.42
N TRP A 296 -7.58 -9.94 -3.61
CA TRP A 296 -8.53 -10.48 -4.60
C TRP A 296 -8.97 -11.91 -4.25
N PHE A 297 -9.60 -12.09 -3.08
CA PHE A 297 -9.99 -13.41 -2.60
C PHE A 297 -11.07 -14.06 -3.48
N ASN A 298 -10.95 -15.37 -3.64
CA ASN A 298 -11.96 -16.26 -4.21
C ASN A 298 -12.56 -17.12 -3.08
N ARG A 299 -12.08 -18.35 -2.89
CA ARG A 299 -12.50 -19.30 -1.84
C ARG A 299 -11.35 -20.19 -1.33
N CYS A 300 -10.31 -19.65 -0.69
CA CYS A 300 -10.01 -18.23 -0.53
C CYS A 300 -8.87 -17.80 -1.45
N HIS A 301 -7.75 -18.51 -1.46
CA HIS A 301 -6.58 -18.15 -2.24
C HIS A 301 -5.60 -19.33 -2.37
N ALA A 302 -4.72 -19.26 -3.37
CA ALA A 302 -3.50 -20.06 -3.45
C ALA A 302 -2.25 -19.18 -3.28
N ALA A 303 -2.42 -17.86 -3.35
CA ALA A 303 -1.41 -16.87 -3.01
C ALA A 303 -2.07 -15.72 -2.26
N ASN A 304 -1.42 -15.29 -1.17
CA ASN A 304 -1.82 -14.13 -0.40
C ASN A 304 -0.56 -13.41 0.06
N LEU A 305 -0.15 -12.35 -0.64
CA LEU A 305 1.05 -11.59 -0.30
C LEU A 305 0.77 -10.49 0.75
N ASN A 306 -0.50 -10.25 1.06
CA ASN A 306 -0.94 -9.26 2.04
C ASN A 306 -1.24 -9.88 3.42
N GLY A 307 -1.15 -11.21 3.54
CA GLY A 307 -1.39 -11.93 4.78
C GLY A 307 -0.49 -11.52 5.95
N LYS A 308 -0.78 -12.12 7.11
CA LYS A 308 -0.04 -11.92 8.35
C LYS A 308 1.41 -12.37 8.18
N PHE A 309 2.33 -11.52 8.63
CA PHE A 309 3.76 -11.78 8.50
C PHE A 309 4.25 -12.74 9.59
N TYR A 310 4.31 -14.05 9.30
CA TYR A 310 4.91 -15.02 10.22
C TYR A 310 6.41 -15.11 10.00
N ARG A 311 7.16 -14.91 11.09
CA ARG A 311 8.62 -15.05 11.07
C ARG A 311 9.02 -16.52 11.03
N LYS A 312 10.20 -16.82 10.43
CA LYS A 312 10.81 -18.16 10.34
C LYS A 312 10.12 -19.14 9.39
N GLY A 313 9.21 -18.68 8.53
CA GLY A 313 8.67 -19.49 7.45
C GLY A 313 7.45 -20.29 7.87
N LYS A 314 7.69 -21.53 8.31
CA LYS A 314 6.61 -22.45 8.69
C LYS A 314 5.83 -21.91 9.88
N TYR A 315 4.50 -21.92 9.78
CA TYR A 315 3.62 -21.48 10.85
C TYR A 315 2.47 -22.47 11.04
N LYS A 316 1.86 -22.43 12.23
CA LYS A 316 0.65 -23.18 12.57
C LYS A 316 -0.35 -22.19 13.15
N HIS A 317 -1.53 -22.14 12.57
CA HIS A 317 -2.63 -21.28 13.00
C HIS A 317 -3.95 -21.94 12.59
N GLN A 318 -5.08 -21.36 13.02
CA GLN A 318 -6.40 -21.83 12.62
C GLN A 318 -6.65 -21.73 11.11
N TYR A 319 -6.03 -20.74 10.45
CA TYR A 319 -6.19 -20.44 9.03
C TYR A 319 -4.82 -20.26 8.38
N ASP A 320 -4.72 -20.49 7.08
CA ASP A 320 -3.52 -20.32 6.25
C ASP A 320 -3.30 -18.83 5.86
N ASN A 321 -3.35 -17.97 6.86
CA ASN A 321 -3.37 -16.52 6.71
C ASN A 321 -2.00 -15.84 6.62
N GLY A 322 -0.96 -16.57 6.21
CA GLY A 322 0.40 -16.06 6.09
C GLY A 322 0.66 -15.27 4.80
N VAL A 323 1.89 -14.76 4.64
CA VAL A 323 2.38 -14.24 3.35
C VAL A 323 2.79 -15.41 2.47
N VAL A 324 1.90 -15.93 1.61
CA VAL A 324 2.08 -17.25 1.00
C VAL A 324 2.08 -17.23 -0.53
N TRP A 325 2.80 -18.20 -1.11
CA TRP A 325 2.76 -18.53 -2.53
C TRP A 325 2.70 -20.06 -2.68
N GLY A 326 1.48 -20.58 -2.87
CA GLY A 326 1.14 -21.99 -2.72
C GLY A 326 1.95 -22.92 -3.63
N THR A 327 2.16 -22.53 -4.89
CA THR A 327 2.88 -23.33 -5.89
C THR A 327 4.40 -23.39 -5.66
N TRP A 328 4.95 -22.63 -4.70
CA TRP A 328 6.39 -22.65 -4.40
C TRP A 328 6.72 -23.22 -3.01
N ARG A 329 6.10 -22.68 -1.94
CA ARG A 329 6.39 -23.10 -0.55
C ARG A 329 5.19 -23.71 0.16
N GLY A 330 4.04 -23.81 -0.51
CA GLY A 330 2.78 -24.18 0.10
C GLY A 330 2.15 -23.05 0.91
N VAL A 331 0.90 -23.26 1.34
CA VAL A 331 0.11 -22.26 2.07
C VAL A 331 0.46 -22.17 3.57
N TRP A 332 1.22 -23.12 4.11
CA TRP A 332 1.67 -23.13 5.52
C TRP A 332 3.10 -22.61 5.73
N TYR A 333 3.61 -21.84 4.76
CA TYR A 333 4.93 -21.20 4.82
C TYR A 333 4.83 -19.72 4.48
N SER A 334 5.06 -18.84 5.46
CA SER A 334 5.09 -17.40 5.25
C SER A 334 6.45 -16.97 4.70
N LEU A 335 6.45 -16.30 3.54
CA LEU A 335 7.63 -15.78 2.88
C LEU A 335 8.28 -14.66 3.71
N ARG A 336 9.58 -14.47 3.46
CA ARG A 336 10.40 -13.45 4.15
C ARG A 336 10.34 -12.12 3.41
N HIS A 337 10.43 -12.15 2.08
CA HIS A 337 10.30 -10.96 1.25
C HIS A 337 9.37 -11.20 0.09
N THR A 338 8.56 -10.18 -0.21
CA THR A 338 7.73 -10.14 -1.42
C THR A 338 7.78 -8.73 -1.99
N ALA A 339 7.79 -8.61 -3.30
CA ALA A 339 7.57 -7.33 -3.96
C ALA A 339 6.73 -7.55 -5.22
N MET A 340 5.70 -6.73 -5.41
CA MET A 340 4.94 -6.69 -6.66
C MET A 340 5.25 -5.37 -7.36
N LYS A 341 5.66 -5.46 -8.61
CA LYS A 341 6.12 -4.31 -9.39
C LYS A 341 5.68 -4.42 -10.84
N VAL A 342 5.35 -3.28 -11.43
CA VAL A 342 4.83 -3.16 -12.79
C VAL A 342 5.79 -2.41 -13.68
N ARG A 343 5.84 -2.82 -14.94
CA ARG A 343 6.49 -2.10 -16.03
C ARG A 343 5.67 -2.29 -17.32
N PRO A 344 5.65 -1.31 -18.24
CA PRO A 344 5.00 -1.49 -19.54
C PRO A 344 5.59 -2.67 -20.32
N LEU A 345 4.77 -3.40 -21.06
CA LEU A 345 5.23 -4.51 -21.92
C LEU A 345 6.21 -4.03 -23.00
N VAL A 346 5.93 -2.88 -23.63
CA VAL A 346 6.74 -2.29 -24.72
C VAL A 346 8.17 -1.93 -24.27
N PHE A 347 8.39 -1.75 -22.96
CA PHE A 347 9.73 -1.49 -22.42
C PHE A 347 10.69 -2.67 -22.68
N LEU A 348 10.19 -3.91 -22.77
CA LEU A 348 11.00 -5.08 -23.10
C LEU A 348 11.52 -5.05 -24.55
N ASP A 349 10.73 -4.50 -25.48
CA ASP A 349 11.09 -4.43 -26.90
C ASP A 349 12.18 -3.38 -27.16
N ALA A 350 12.20 -2.31 -26.35
CA ALA A 350 13.18 -1.22 -26.49
C ALA A 350 14.58 -1.55 -25.91
N MET A 351 14.66 -2.44 -24.92
CA MET A 351 15.94 -2.80 -24.26
C MET A 351 16.51 -4.16 -24.69
N GLY A 352 15.81 -4.92 -25.53
CA GLY A 352 16.21 -6.26 -25.93
C GLY A 352 16.16 -7.26 -24.78
N SER A 353 16.06 -8.55 -25.10
CA SER A 353 16.08 -9.66 -24.14
C SER A 353 17.35 -9.64 -23.26
N GLY A 354 17.28 -8.90 -22.16
CA GLY A 354 18.27 -8.90 -21.09
C GLY A 354 18.18 -10.18 -20.26
N ALA A 355 18.39 -11.32 -20.90
CA ALA A 355 18.82 -12.52 -20.22
C ALA A 355 20.27 -12.30 -19.77
N GLY A 356 20.44 -11.64 -18.63
CA GLY A 356 21.74 -11.62 -17.95
C GLY A 356 22.07 -13.02 -17.48
N GLY A 357 23.00 -13.69 -18.19
CA GLY A 357 23.95 -14.61 -17.55
C GLY A 357 24.77 -13.80 -16.53
N ILE A 358 25.20 -14.35 -15.39
CA ILE A 358 25.80 -15.67 -15.14
C ILE A 358 25.30 -16.19 -13.78
#